data_AF-A0A543C155-F1
#
_entry.id   AF-A0A543C155-F1
#
_cell.length_a   1.000
_cell.length_b   1.000
_cell.length_c   1.000
_cell.angle_alpha   90.00
_cell.angle_beta   90.00
_cell.angle_gamma   90.00
#
_symmetry.space_group_name_H-M   'P 1'
#
loop_
_entity.id
_entity.type
_entity.pdbx_description
1 polymer ?
#
loop_
_entity_poly.entity_id
_entity_poly.type
_entity_poly.pdbx_seq_one_letter_code
_entity_poly.pdbx_strand_id
1 'polypeptide(L)'
;MRTHPTDGAVRGLARVHDDALRGLARRPATRALFDDITTLPSHPSRARGRAGRRPMILGAVAAAAIAAAGVAGVIALTDHPDKGESVRLAAAVQIIRGTTYYEARIVDPRADRKRFKAAFAKYGLNIEVTLVPASPHAVGSIAGEDEDERAQRSEEEGAGIKMIDDPTCPTASGGNCSIGLRIPLTFKGHAGITIGREAEPGEPYVSTSPKDDPRGLEGLTVAQAEAALARKGLRVAMYNVYWPGWGTSRPRSWIPSRWKVSGADPYSPGTVLLAIDAQGPMPPDVVAEMRHDATASPTVTPTS
;
A
#
# COMPACT_ATOMS: atom_id res chain seq x y z
N MET A 1 7.45 -8.84 49.90
CA MET A 1 6.37 -8.47 48.95
C MET A 1 7.01 -7.96 47.68
N ARG A 2 6.83 -8.64 46.54
CA ARG A 2 7.35 -8.22 45.23
C ARG A 2 6.21 -7.52 44.47
N THR A 3 6.40 -6.27 44.09
CA THR A 3 5.45 -5.51 43.27
C THR A 3 5.50 -5.98 41.82
N HIS A 4 4.33 -6.08 41.20
CA HIS A 4 4.17 -6.62 39.85
C HIS A 4 4.64 -5.56 38.81
N PRO A 5 5.29 -5.93 37.70
CA PRO A 5 5.82 -4.99 36.70
C PRO A 5 4.76 -4.03 36.11
N THR A 6 3.49 -4.39 36.19
CA THR A 6 2.33 -3.59 35.80
C THR A 6 2.14 -2.33 36.64
N ASP A 7 2.56 -2.32 37.91
CA ASP A 7 2.38 -1.16 38.81
C ASP A 7 3.26 0.03 38.42
N GLY A 8 4.36 -0.22 37.69
CA GLY A 8 5.24 0.82 37.16
C GLY A 8 4.66 1.54 35.94
N ALA A 9 3.94 0.81 35.07
CA ALA A 9 3.34 1.37 33.86
C ALA A 9 2.19 2.34 34.16
N VAL A 10 1.45 2.10 35.24
CA VAL A 10 0.32 2.96 35.63
C VAL A 10 0.78 4.26 36.30
N ARG A 11 1.97 4.28 36.93
CA ARG A 11 2.52 5.49 37.61
C ARG A 11 2.98 6.58 36.65
N GLY A 12 3.22 6.27 35.37
CA GLY A 12 3.65 7.23 34.35
C GLY A 12 2.51 7.87 33.55
N LEU A 13 1.27 7.45 33.74
CA LEU A 13 0.13 8.06 33.05
C LEU A 13 -0.21 9.40 33.71
N ALA A 14 -0.22 10.46 32.89
CA ALA A 14 -0.61 11.80 33.33
C ALA A 14 -2.00 11.76 33.97
N ARG A 15 -2.11 12.21 35.22
CA ARG A 15 -3.41 12.35 35.89
C ARG A 15 -4.18 13.47 35.20
N VAL A 16 -5.18 13.11 34.41
CA VAL A 16 -6.15 14.07 33.87
C VAL A 16 -7.00 14.56 35.05
N HIS A 17 -6.99 15.87 35.30
CA HIS A 17 -7.86 16.48 36.30
C HIS A 17 -9.23 16.76 35.70
N ASP A 18 -10.30 16.45 36.43
CA ASP A 18 -11.69 16.62 36.00
C ASP A 18 -12.01 18.06 35.58
N ASP A 19 -11.27 19.04 36.08
CA ASP A 19 -11.40 20.44 35.73
C ASP A 19 -10.99 20.74 34.27
N ALA A 20 -10.08 19.96 33.69
CA ALA A 20 -9.72 20.04 32.27
C ALA A 20 -10.86 19.56 31.35
N LEU A 21 -11.79 18.75 31.88
CA LEU A 21 -12.94 18.21 31.14
C LEU A 21 -14.19 19.11 31.23
N ARG A 22 -14.28 19.99 32.23
CA ARG A 22 -15.47 20.85 32.47
C ARG A 22 -15.78 21.83 31.33
N GLY A 23 -14.81 22.15 30.46
CA GLY A 23 -14.99 23.05 29.31
C GLY A 23 -15.29 22.36 27.98
N LEU A 24 -14.98 21.06 27.84
CA LEU A 24 -15.14 20.35 26.56
C LEU A 24 -16.58 19.89 26.32
N ALA A 25 -17.32 19.55 27.39
CA ALA A 25 -18.72 19.12 27.31
C ALA A 25 -19.73 20.22 26.90
N ARG A 26 -19.30 21.49 26.86
CA ARG A 26 -20.16 22.64 26.49
C ARG A 26 -19.99 23.11 25.05
N ARG A 27 -19.10 22.49 24.27
CA ARG A 27 -18.90 22.87 22.86
C ARG A 27 -20.04 22.35 21.99
N PRO A 28 -20.62 23.16 21.08
CA PRO A 28 -21.71 22.73 20.20
C PRO A 28 -21.38 21.48 19.38
N ALA A 29 -20.14 21.37 18.90
CA ALA A 29 -19.66 20.21 18.14
C ALA A 29 -19.60 18.92 18.98
N THR A 30 -19.34 19.02 20.29
CA THR A 30 -19.30 17.86 21.20
C THR A 30 -20.70 17.38 21.56
N ARG A 31 -21.70 18.27 21.59
CA ARG A 31 -23.11 17.90 21.75
C ARG A 31 -23.68 17.21 20.52
N ALA A 32 -23.35 17.68 19.32
CA ALA A 32 -23.76 17.03 18.07
C ALA A 32 -23.23 15.58 17.97
N LEU A 33 -22.02 15.33 18.47
CA LEU A 33 -21.40 14.01 18.48
C LEU A 33 -21.97 13.08 19.57
N PHE A 34 -22.40 13.65 20.71
CA PHE A 34 -23.07 12.88 21.76
C PHE A 34 -24.50 12.49 21.37
N ASP A 35 -25.25 13.39 20.73
CA ASP A 35 -26.60 13.09 20.25
C ASP A 35 -26.57 11.95 19.23
N ASP A 36 -25.64 11.99 18.26
CA ASP A 36 -25.47 10.94 17.23
C ASP A 36 -25.19 9.55 17.84
N ILE A 37 -24.33 9.49 18.87
CA ILE A 37 -24.03 8.25 19.60
C ILE A 37 -25.23 7.74 20.40
N THR A 38 -26.05 8.63 20.95
CA THR A 38 -27.24 8.24 21.75
C THR A 38 -28.46 7.88 20.90
N THR A 39 -28.50 8.23 19.62
CA THR A 39 -29.64 7.98 18.72
C THR A 39 -29.62 6.62 18.01
N LEU A 40 -28.76 5.68 18.40
CA LEU A 40 -28.82 4.31 17.86
C LEU A 40 -30.15 3.63 18.25
N PRO A 41 -30.95 3.13 17.28
CA PRO A 41 -32.18 2.41 17.58
C PRO A 41 -31.84 1.10 18.31
N SER A 42 -32.44 0.94 19.49
CA SER A 42 -32.32 -0.27 20.32
C SER A 42 -32.90 -1.48 19.59
N HIS A 43 -32.04 -2.38 19.12
CA HIS A 43 -32.47 -3.70 18.64
C HIS A 43 -33.02 -4.55 19.79
N PRO A 44 -34.16 -5.24 19.62
CA PRO A 44 -34.73 -6.08 20.66
C PRO A 44 -33.84 -7.29 20.95
N SER A 45 -33.35 -7.35 22.19
CA SER A 45 -32.63 -8.48 22.78
C SER A 45 -33.52 -9.74 22.78
N ARG A 46 -33.15 -10.75 21.99
CA ARG A 46 -33.77 -12.09 22.06
C ARG A 46 -33.32 -12.84 23.30
N ALA A 47 -34.29 -13.54 23.87
CA ALA A 47 -34.31 -14.12 25.19
C ALA A 47 -33.43 -15.37 25.38
N ARG A 48 -33.18 -15.64 26.66
CA ARG A 48 -32.48 -16.77 27.28
C ARG A 48 -32.97 -18.14 26.81
N GLY A 49 -32.02 -19.04 26.54
CA GLY A 49 -32.21 -20.49 26.58
C GLY A 49 -31.20 -21.14 27.53
N ARG A 50 -31.67 -21.50 28.73
CA ARG A 50 -30.98 -22.36 29.71
C ARG A 50 -31.19 -23.83 29.31
N ALA A 51 -30.11 -24.58 29.12
CA ALA A 51 -30.03 -26.04 29.26
C ALA A 51 -28.55 -26.41 29.08
N GLY A 52 -27.87 -27.28 29.83
CA GLY A 52 -28.19 -28.10 30.98
C GLY A 52 -26.85 -28.71 31.40
N ARG A 53 -26.60 -28.77 32.72
CA ARG A 53 -25.42 -29.41 33.30
C ARG A 53 -25.51 -30.94 33.12
N ARG A 54 -24.39 -31.63 32.86
CA ARG A 54 -23.75 -32.62 33.77
C ARG A 54 -22.54 -33.35 33.14
N PRO A 55 -21.66 -33.99 33.95
CA PRO A 55 -20.22 -34.11 33.72
C PRO A 55 -19.72 -35.58 33.63
N MET A 56 -18.38 -35.73 33.68
CA MET A 56 -17.52 -36.93 33.90
C MET A 56 -16.77 -37.40 32.64
N ILE A 57 -15.50 -37.86 32.65
CA ILE A 57 -14.43 -38.08 33.64
C ILE A 57 -13.14 -38.37 32.83
N LEU A 58 -11.98 -38.08 33.43
CA LEU A 58 -10.60 -38.60 33.22
C LEU A 58 -10.21 -39.31 31.90
N GLY A 59 -9.06 -38.88 31.38
CA GLY A 59 -8.12 -39.75 30.66
C GLY A 59 -6.75 -39.06 30.57
N ALA A 60 -5.73 -39.65 31.17
CA ALA A 60 -4.44 -39.05 31.48
C ALA A 60 -3.33 -39.45 30.49
N VAL A 61 -2.22 -38.70 30.55
CA VAL A 61 -0.83 -39.05 30.21
C VAL A 61 -0.44 -39.07 28.72
N ALA A 62 0.45 -38.15 28.32
CA ALA A 62 1.84 -38.49 27.95
C ALA A 62 2.68 -37.22 27.74
N ALA A 63 3.77 -37.16 28.51
CA ALA A 63 4.86 -36.22 28.31
C ALA A 63 5.72 -36.66 27.12
N ALA A 64 6.11 -35.72 26.27
CA ALA A 64 7.25 -35.86 25.37
C ALA A 64 7.94 -34.50 25.26
N ALA A 65 9.00 -34.33 26.06
CA ALA A 65 9.99 -33.29 25.87
C ALA A 65 10.98 -33.78 24.81
N ILE A 66 11.14 -33.03 23.71
CA ILE A 66 12.38 -33.05 22.91
C ILE A 66 12.74 -31.60 22.64
N ALA A 67 13.89 -31.22 23.20
CA ALA A 67 14.58 -29.97 22.97
C ALA A 67 15.15 -29.93 21.55
N ALA A 68 14.96 -28.81 20.86
CA ALA A 68 15.78 -28.43 19.72
C ALA A 68 16.30 -27.02 19.99
N ALA A 69 17.60 -26.95 20.26
CA ALA A 69 18.36 -25.72 20.40
C ALA A 69 18.37 -24.98 19.05
N GLY A 70 17.69 -23.84 19.00
CA GLY A 70 17.82 -22.85 17.93
C GLY A 70 18.59 -21.65 18.47
N VAL A 71 19.79 -21.42 17.93
CA VAL A 71 20.65 -20.27 18.22
C VAL A 71 19.89 -18.99 17.87
N ALA A 72 19.23 -18.38 18.85
CA ALA A 72 18.81 -16.99 18.78
C ALA A 72 20.02 -16.13 19.14
N GLY A 73 20.68 -15.58 18.12
CA GLY A 73 21.72 -14.58 18.29
C GLY A 73 21.18 -13.40 19.09
N VAL A 74 21.65 -13.29 20.33
CA VAL A 74 21.51 -12.11 21.17
C VAL A 74 22.34 -11.01 20.49
N ILE A 75 21.68 -10.12 19.73
CA ILE A 75 22.25 -8.80 19.48
C ILE A 75 22.13 -8.05 20.80
N ALA A 76 23.19 -8.16 21.61
CA ALA A 76 23.44 -7.24 22.69
C ALA A 76 23.61 -5.85 22.08
N LEU A 77 22.58 -5.01 22.18
CA LEU A 77 22.77 -3.58 22.08
C LEU A 77 23.67 -3.18 23.25
N THR A 78 24.91 -2.83 22.94
CA THR A 78 25.76 -2.08 23.86
C THR A 78 25.15 -0.70 24.04
N ASP A 79 24.52 -0.52 25.21
CA ASP A 79 24.16 0.77 25.79
C ASP A 79 25.33 1.74 25.69
N HIS A 80 25.16 2.80 24.91
CA HIS A 80 25.88 4.06 25.13
C HIS A 80 24.86 5.05 25.71
N PRO A 81 25.03 5.50 26.95
CA PRO A 81 24.11 6.43 27.58
C PRO A 81 24.49 7.87 27.20
N ASP A 82 24.26 8.25 25.94
CA ASP A 82 24.21 9.67 25.60
C ASP A 82 22.80 10.19 25.81
N LYS A 83 22.67 10.98 26.88
CA LYS A 83 21.49 11.79 27.21
C LYS A 83 21.34 12.90 26.16
N GLY A 84 20.86 12.53 24.99
CA GLY A 84 20.28 13.42 24.00
C GLY A 84 18.83 12.99 23.82
N GLU A 85 17.91 13.92 24.02
CA GLU A 85 16.50 13.82 23.69
C GLU A 85 16.32 13.12 22.34
N SER A 86 15.98 11.83 22.35
CA SER A 86 15.71 11.08 21.14
C SER A 86 14.32 11.45 20.64
N VAL A 87 14.19 12.66 20.09
CA VAL A 87 13.21 12.89 19.04
C VAL A 87 13.67 11.99 17.90
N ARG A 88 13.21 10.73 17.89
CA ARG A 88 13.16 9.93 16.67
C ARG A 88 12.19 10.66 15.75
N LEU A 89 12.66 11.74 15.11
CA LEU A 89 12.13 12.18 13.83
C LEU A 89 12.12 10.90 13.01
N ALA A 90 10.93 10.34 12.77
CA ALA A 90 10.78 9.13 11.99
C ALA A 90 11.61 9.35 10.72
N ALA A 91 12.69 8.59 10.52
CA ALA A 91 13.46 8.74 9.31
C ALA A 91 12.53 8.36 8.15
N ALA A 92 12.63 9.02 6.98
CA ALA A 92 11.90 8.56 5.79
C ALA A 92 12.46 7.21 5.31
N VAL A 93 13.78 7.08 5.46
CA VAL A 93 14.60 5.95 5.00
C VAL A 93 15.54 5.54 6.12
N GLN A 94 15.67 4.23 6.35
CA GLN A 94 16.73 3.64 7.13
C GLN A 94 17.89 3.30 6.20
N ILE A 95 19.07 3.89 6.43
CA ILE A 95 20.27 3.64 5.62
C ILE A 95 21.32 2.97 6.50
N ILE A 96 21.68 1.74 6.14
CA ILE A 96 22.74 0.95 6.78
C ILE A 96 23.94 0.93 5.85
N ARG A 97 25.11 1.29 6.38
CA ARG A 97 26.37 1.23 5.62
C ARG A 97 26.99 -0.16 5.76
N GLY A 98 27.12 -0.88 4.65
CA GLY A 98 27.89 -2.12 4.56
C GLY A 98 29.35 -1.87 4.17
N THR A 99 30.03 -2.93 3.73
CA THR A 99 31.43 -2.86 3.27
C THR A 99 31.57 -2.27 1.87
N THR A 100 30.61 -2.55 0.97
CA THR A 100 30.64 -2.18 -0.45
C THR A 100 29.44 -1.36 -0.90
N TYR A 101 28.33 -1.41 -0.15
CA TYR A 101 27.09 -0.70 -0.47
C TYR A 101 26.46 -0.06 0.77
N TYR A 102 25.63 0.94 0.56
CA TYR A 102 24.54 1.30 1.45
C TYR A 102 23.33 0.43 1.15
N GLU A 103 22.63 -0.02 2.19
CA GLU A 103 21.27 -0.56 2.08
C GLU A 103 20.29 0.48 2.62
N ALA A 104 19.46 1.02 1.75
CA ALA A 104 18.44 2.00 2.06
C ALA A 104 17.06 1.31 2.03
N ARG A 105 16.32 1.37 3.13
CA ARG A 105 14.96 0.81 3.25
C ARG A 105 13.97 1.92 3.55
N ILE A 106 12.85 1.95 2.84
CA ILE A 106 11.77 2.90 3.11
C ILE A 106 11.09 2.48 4.41
N VAL A 107 11.05 3.37 5.40
CA VAL A 107 10.47 3.10 6.73
C VAL A 107 9.26 3.96 7.03
N ASP A 108 9.15 5.13 6.39
CA ASP A 108 7.97 6.00 6.46
C ASP A 108 7.56 6.37 5.03
N PRO A 109 6.66 5.59 4.40
CA PRO A 109 6.20 5.85 3.04
C PRO A 109 5.30 7.09 2.93
N ARG A 110 4.94 7.72 4.06
CA ARG A 110 4.16 8.96 4.12
C ARG A 110 5.06 10.20 4.29
N ALA A 111 6.37 10.02 4.33
CA ALA A 111 7.29 11.16 4.37
C ALA A 111 7.19 11.99 3.08
N ASP A 112 7.33 13.31 3.21
CA ASP A 112 7.37 14.18 2.04
C ASP A 112 8.72 14.07 1.28
N ARG A 113 8.74 14.57 0.05
CA ARG A 113 9.94 14.57 -0.81
C ARG A 113 11.15 15.24 -0.15
N LYS A 114 10.96 16.28 0.67
CA LYS A 114 12.08 16.98 1.32
C LYS A 114 12.72 16.10 2.39
N ARG A 115 11.93 15.33 3.14
CA ARG A 115 12.42 14.38 4.15
C ARG A 115 13.20 13.23 3.49
N PHE A 116 12.72 12.70 2.37
CA PHE A 116 13.47 11.71 1.60
C PHE A 116 14.80 12.28 1.10
N LYS A 117 14.79 13.44 0.43
CA LYS A 117 15.99 14.09 -0.08
C LYS A 117 17.01 14.38 1.04
N ALA A 118 16.55 14.87 2.18
CA ALA A 118 17.41 15.13 3.34
C ALA A 118 18.03 13.84 3.91
N ALA A 119 17.27 12.74 3.93
CA ALA A 119 17.78 11.45 4.40
C ALA A 119 18.93 10.92 3.53
N PHE A 120 18.77 10.96 2.20
CA PHE A 120 19.84 10.55 1.28
C PHE A 120 21.03 11.52 1.28
N ALA A 121 20.78 12.83 1.31
CA ALA A 121 21.82 13.85 1.33
C ALA A 121 22.76 13.74 2.54
N LYS A 122 22.27 13.25 3.69
CA LYS A 122 23.09 12.98 4.89
C LYS A 122 24.23 11.99 4.62
N TYR A 123 24.09 11.13 3.60
CA TYR A 123 25.09 10.14 3.19
C TYR A 123 25.85 10.56 1.92
N GLY A 124 25.67 11.81 1.47
CA GLY A 124 26.29 12.32 0.24
C GLY A 124 25.68 11.75 -1.04
N LEU A 125 24.45 11.24 -0.98
CA LEU A 125 23.73 10.66 -2.12
C LEU A 125 22.79 11.69 -2.74
N ASN A 126 22.84 11.84 -4.07
CA ASN A 126 21.98 12.74 -4.82
C ASN A 126 20.80 11.98 -5.45
N ILE A 127 19.87 11.55 -4.59
CA ILE A 127 18.69 10.79 -5.01
C ILE A 127 17.45 11.68 -4.91
N GLU A 128 16.75 11.88 -6.02
CA GLU A 128 15.42 12.50 -6.05
C GLU A 128 14.34 11.46 -5.85
N VAL A 129 13.27 11.84 -5.15
CA VAL A 129 12.13 10.96 -4.86
C VAL A 129 10.86 11.58 -5.42
N THR A 130 10.18 10.86 -6.29
CA THR A 130 8.84 11.15 -6.77
C THR A 130 7.84 10.28 -6.00
N LEU A 131 6.74 10.87 -5.53
CA LEU A 131 5.68 10.14 -4.84
C LEU A 131 4.48 10.00 -5.76
N VAL A 132 4.04 8.77 -6.01
CA VAL A 132 2.87 8.47 -6.86
C VAL A 132 1.78 7.75 -6.08
N PRO A 133 0.50 7.92 -6.43
CA PRO A 133 -0.60 7.23 -5.77
C PRO A 133 -0.48 5.72 -5.98
N ALA A 134 -0.58 4.95 -4.89
CA ALA A 134 -0.48 3.51 -4.91
C ALA A 134 -1.66 2.82 -4.23
N SER A 135 -1.97 1.60 -4.66
CA SER A 135 -2.95 0.75 -4.00
C SER A 135 -2.46 0.34 -2.59
N PRO A 136 -3.36 -0.07 -1.67
CA PRO A 136 -2.99 -0.32 -0.27
C PRO A 136 -1.80 -1.25 -0.07
N HIS A 137 -1.67 -2.31 -0.87
CA HIS A 137 -0.54 -3.25 -0.78
C HIS A 137 0.70 -2.84 -1.58
N ALA A 138 0.65 -1.72 -2.32
CA ALA A 138 1.77 -1.12 -3.05
C ALA A 138 2.31 0.17 -2.37
N VAL A 139 1.74 0.58 -1.23
CA VAL A 139 2.27 1.72 -0.47
C VAL A 139 3.67 1.40 0.07
N GLY A 140 4.62 2.29 -0.20
CA GLY A 140 6.02 2.17 0.20
C GLY A 140 6.89 1.31 -0.71
N SER A 141 6.33 0.68 -1.75
CA SER A 141 7.14 0.06 -2.79
C SER A 141 7.68 1.09 -3.76
N ILE A 142 8.83 0.78 -4.35
CA ILE A 142 9.43 1.58 -5.41
C ILE A 142 8.83 1.10 -6.74
N ALA A 143 8.16 2.01 -7.44
CA ALA A 143 7.43 1.75 -8.68
C ALA A 143 8.27 2.01 -9.95
N GLY A 144 9.41 2.67 -9.81
CA GLY A 144 10.31 2.97 -10.92
C GLY A 144 11.60 3.61 -10.45
N GLU A 145 12.62 3.52 -11.30
CA GLU A 145 13.95 4.10 -11.12
C GLU A 145 14.36 4.74 -12.45
N ASP A 146 14.85 5.96 -12.37
CA ASP A 146 15.38 6.73 -13.48
C ASP A 146 16.82 7.14 -13.13
N GLU A 147 17.80 6.66 -13.88
CA GLU A 147 19.20 6.99 -13.68
C GLU A 147 19.72 7.92 -14.79
N ASP A 148 20.64 8.83 -14.45
CA ASP A 148 21.37 9.61 -15.47
C ASP A 148 22.37 8.73 -16.27
N GLU A 149 22.87 9.21 -17.41
CA GLU A 149 23.81 8.46 -18.26
C GLU A 149 25.08 7.98 -17.53
N ARG A 150 25.47 8.64 -16.43
CA ARG A 150 26.64 8.27 -15.64
C ARG A 150 26.31 7.13 -14.68
N ALA A 151 25.14 7.18 -14.06
CA ALA A 151 24.62 6.13 -13.20
C ALA A 151 24.34 4.85 -14.03
N GLN A 152 23.71 4.98 -15.20
CA GLN A 152 23.46 3.86 -16.11
C GLN A 152 24.73 3.13 -16.56
N ARG A 153 25.78 3.87 -16.94
CA ARG A 153 27.09 3.24 -17.24
C ARG A 153 27.66 2.50 -16.03
N SER A 154 27.41 3.03 -14.83
CA SER A 154 27.86 2.36 -13.62
C SER A 154 27.09 1.05 -13.41
N GLU A 155 25.79 0.97 -13.75
CA GLU A 155 25.03 -0.30 -13.72
C GLU A 155 25.62 -1.38 -14.62
N GLU A 156 25.97 -1.04 -15.87
CA GLU A 156 26.59 -1.97 -16.82
C GLU A 156 27.91 -2.56 -16.31
N GLU A 157 28.66 -1.76 -15.54
CA GLU A 157 29.90 -2.16 -14.87
C GLU A 157 29.67 -2.86 -13.51
N GLY A 158 28.41 -3.08 -13.11
CA GLY A 158 28.02 -3.71 -11.85
C GLY A 158 28.08 -2.79 -10.62
N ALA A 159 28.25 -1.49 -10.84
CA ALA A 159 28.42 -0.41 -9.86
C ALA A 159 27.28 0.63 -9.86
N GLY A 160 26.10 0.28 -10.36
CA GLY A 160 24.89 1.11 -10.26
C GLY A 160 23.97 0.71 -9.12
N ILE A 161 22.85 1.40 -8.97
CA ILE A 161 21.88 1.14 -7.91
C ILE A 161 21.17 -0.19 -8.20
N LYS A 162 20.80 -0.92 -7.14
CA LYS A 162 20.04 -2.17 -7.28
C LYS A 162 18.85 -2.16 -6.36
N MET A 163 17.73 -2.63 -6.89
CA MET A 163 16.50 -2.79 -6.11
C MET A 163 16.64 -3.92 -5.09
N ILE A 164 16.13 -3.70 -3.88
CA ILE A 164 15.99 -4.73 -2.84
C ILE A 164 14.54 -5.20 -2.85
N ASP A 165 14.34 -6.39 -3.38
CA ASP A 165 13.03 -7.00 -3.52
C ASP A 165 12.56 -7.69 -2.24
N ASP A 166 11.27 -7.54 -1.95
CA ASP A 166 10.56 -8.38 -0.99
C ASP A 166 9.87 -9.55 -1.73
N PRO A 167 10.35 -10.79 -1.58
CA PRO A 167 9.77 -11.94 -2.27
C PRO A 167 8.34 -12.26 -1.80
N THR A 168 7.87 -11.67 -0.70
CA THR A 168 6.51 -11.86 -0.18
C THR A 168 5.49 -10.91 -0.80
N CYS A 169 5.94 -9.97 -1.63
CA CYS A 169 5.12 -8.97 -2.28
C CYS A 169 5.29 -9.03 -3.81
N PRO A 170 4.35 -9.65 -4.53
CA PRO A 170 4.31 -9.58 -5.99
C PRO A 170 3.67 -8.27 -6.47
N THR A 171 4.10 -7.77 -7.63
CA THR A 171 3.52 -6.62 -8.36
C THR A 171 2.69 -7.09 -9.56
N ALA A 172 1.84 -6.20 -10.09
CA ALA A 172 0.93 -6.52 -11.22
C ALA A 172 1.67 -6.86 -12.52
N SER A 173 2.86 -6.31 -12.71
CA SER A 173 3.75 -6.63 -13.84
C SER A 173 4.53 -7.94 -13.67
N GLY A 174 4.30 -8.70 -12.59
CA GLY A 174 5.01 -9.95 -12.31
C GLY A 174 6.40 -9.76 -11.71
N GLY A 175 6.82 -8.53 -11.40
CA GLY A 175 8.04 -8.24 -10.63
C GLY A 175 7.81 -8.36 -9.12
N ASN A 176 8.90 -8.34 -8.35
CA ASN A 176 8.81 -8.23 -6.90
C ASN A 176 8.56 -6.77 -6.48
N CYS A 177 7.91 -6.54 -5.34
CA CYS A 177 7.81 -5.20 -4.76
C CYS A 177 9.17 -4.85 -4.18
N SER A 178 9.85 -3.90 -4.81
CA SER A 178 11.11 -3.40 -4.29
C SER A 178 10.83 -2.49 -3.10
N ILE A 179 11.39 -2.84 -1.94
CA ILE A 179 11.18 -2.15 -0.64
C ILE A 179 12.40 -1.33 -0.21
N GLY A 180 13.43 -1.29 -1.05
CA GLY A 180 14.67 -0.60 -0.76
C GLY A 180 15.63 -0.60 -1.92
N LEU A 181 16.80 -0.03 -1.67
CA LEU A 181 17.88 0.17 -2.62
C LEU A 181 19.19 -0.31 -2.03
N ARG A 182 20.03 -0.93 -2.86
CA ARG A 182 21.43 -1.21 -2.62
C ARG A 182 22.25 -0.24 -3.46
N ILE A 183 22.89 0.71 -2.81
CA ILE A 183 23.56 1.84 -3.45
C ILE A 183 25.06 1.70 -3.23
N PRO A 184 25.88 1.59 -4.29
CA PRO A 184 27.33 1.46 -4.15
C PRO A 184 27.95 2.61 -3.36
N LEU A 185 28.94 2.32 -2.50
CA LEU A 185 29.64 3.39 -1.75
C LEU A 185 30.39 4.36 -2.68
N THR A 186 30.67 3.92 -3.91
CA THR A 186 31.30 4.69 -4.99
C THR A 186 30.32 5.48 -5.84
N PHE A 187 29.01 5.40 -5.59
CA PHE A 187 28.00 6.12 -6.36
C PHE A 187 28.23 7.65 -6.29
N LYS A 188 28.30 8.29 -7.46
CA LYS A 188 28.48 9.75 -7.63
C LYS A 188 27.51 10.38 -8.64
N GLY A 189 26.61 9.58 -9.20
CA GLY A 189 25.63 10.05 -10.18
C GLY A 189 24.42 10.70 -9.52
N HIS A 190 23.43 11.01 -10.34
CA HIS A 190 22.09 11.33 -9.94
C HIS A 190 21.15 10.16 -10.26
N ALA A 191 20.24 9.87 -9.34
CA ALA A 191 19.16 8.91 -9.54
C ALA A 191 17.83 9.51 -9.09
N GLY A 192 16.77 9.18 -9.79
CA GLY A 192 15.38 9.41 -9.43
C GLY A 192 14.74 8.08 -9.06
N ILE A 193 14.01 8.03 -7.95
CA ILE A 193 13.19 6.89 -7.58
C ILE A 193 11.74 7.31 -7.42
N THR A 194 10.83 6.45 -7.85
CA THR A 194 9.39 6.65 -7.69
C THR A 194 8.87 5.74 -6.59
N ILE A 195 8.29 6.31 -5.53
CA ILE A 195 7.74 5.57 -4.40
C ILE A 195 6.21 5.68 -4.38
N GLY A 196 5.54 4.56 -4.16
CA GLY A 196 4.10 4.52 -3.93
C GLY A 196 3.73 5.16 -2.59
N ARG A 197 2.95 6.23 -2.62
CA ARG A 197 2.29 6.79 -1.43
C ARG A 197 0.83 6.35 -1.39
N GLU A 198 0.20 6.52 -0.23
CA GLU A 198 -1.25 6.38 -0.12
C GLU A 198 -1.96 7.35 -1.08
N ALA A 199 -2.92 6.83 -1.86
CA ALA A 199 -3.73 7.64 -2.76
C ALA A 199 -4.81 8.40 -2.00
N GLU A 200 -5.10 9.62 -2.45
CA GLU A 200 -6.21 10.40 -1.93
C GLU A 200 -7.56 9.85 -2.44
N PRO A 201 -8.69 10.14 -1.75
CA PRO A 201 -10.00 9.74 -2.24
C PRO A 201 -10.28 10.27 -3.65
N GLY A 202 -10.53 9.36 -4.59
CA GLY A 202 -10.79 9.69 -6.00
C GLY A 202 -9.53 9.80 -6.87
N GLU A 203 -8.34 9.73 -6.29
CA GLU A 203 -7.08 9.77 -7.02
C GLU A 203 -6.76 8.40 -7.66
N PRO A 204 -6.57 8.32 -9.00
CA PRO A 204 -6.22 7.07 -9.65
C PRO A 204 -4.87 6.54 -9.19
N TYR A 205 -4.78 5.23 -8.99
CA TYR A 205 -3.52 4.55 -8.71
C TYR A 205 -2.62 4.58 -9.95
N VAL A 206 -1.34 4.86 -9.70
CA VAL A 206 -0.25 4.71 -10.67
C VAL A 206 0.51 3.41 -10.43
N SER A 207 0.59 2.97 -9.17
CA SER A 207 1.20 1.70 -8.78
C SER A 207 0.17 0.81 -8.09
N THR A 208 0.03 -0.44 -8.55
CA THR A 208 -0.96 -1.39 -8.01
C THR A 208 -0.32 -2.72 -7.64
N SER A 209 -0.93 -3.43 -6.70
CA SER A 209 -0.55 -4.79 -6.30
C SER A 209 -1.65 -5.80 -6.67
N PRO A 210 -1.31 -7.02 -7.15
CA PRO A 210 -2.27 -8.09 -7.42
C PRO A 210 -3.05 -8.58 -6.20
N LYS A 211 -2.56 -8.22 -5.01
CA LYS A 211 -3.27 -8.48 -3.75
C LYS A 211 -4.54 -7.64 -3.63
N ASP A 212 -4.59 -6.50 -4.33
CA ASP A 212 -5.72 -5.57 -4.35
C ASP A 212 -6.74 -5.86 -5.47
N ASP A 213 -6.44 -6.81 -6.37
CA ASP A 213 -7.30 -7.13 -7.51
C ASP A 213 -8.67 -7.69 -7.08
N PRO A 214 -9.78 -7.15 -7.61
CA PRO A 214 -11.10 -7.70 -7.40
C PRO A 214 -11.26 -9.10 -8.03
N ARG A 215 -11.12 -10.14 -7.20
CA ARG A 215 -11.25 -11.55 -7.65
C ARG A 215 -12.70 -11.98 -7.88
N GLY A 216 -12.86 -12.93 -8.80
CA GLY A 216 -14.13 -13.62 -9.08
C GLY A 216 -15.11 -12.85 -9.95
N LEU A 217 -14.62 -11.91 -10.76
CA LEU A 217 -15.44 -11.10 -11.67
C LEU A 217 -15.34 -11.56 -13.14
N GLU A 218 -14.29 -12.28 -13.49
CA GLU A 218 -14.07 -12.78 -14.85
C GLU A 218 -15.20 -13.74 -15.28
N GLY A 219 -15.66 -13.58 -16.52
CA GLY A 219 -16.77 -14.36 -17.09
C GLY A 219 -18.16 -13.93 -16.60
N LEU A 220 -18.27 -13.04 -15.62
CA LEU A 220 -19.55 -12.41 -15.27
C LEU A 220 -20.00 -11.44 -16.36
N THR A 221 -21.31 -11.20 -16.45
CA THR A 221 -21.78 -10.04 -17.20
C THR A 221 -21.43 -8.75 -16.47
N VAL A 222 -21.32 -7.63 -17.18
CA VAL A 222 -21.07 -6.31 -16.57
C VAL A 222 -22.06 -6.02 -15.44
N ALA A 223 -23.36 -6.26 -15.64
CA ALA A 223 -24.35 -6.07 -14.59
C ALA A 223 -24.14 -6.98 -13.36
N GLN A 224 -23.73 -8.23 -13.57
CA GLN A 224 -23.42 -9.16 -12.48
C GLN A 224 -22.17 -8.73 -11.70
N ALA A 225 -21.13 -8.28 -12.41
CA ALA A 225 -19.90 -7.78 -11.81
C ALA A 225 -20.13 -6.50 -11.00
N GLU A 226 -20.87 -5.54 -11.56
CA GLU A 226 -21.29 -4.31 -10.86
C GLU A 226 -22.05 -4.62 -9.56
N ALA A 227 -23.02 -5.53 -9.62
CA ALA A 227 -23.76 -5.96 -8.44
C ALA A 227 -22.83 -6.66 -7.41
N ALA A 228 -21.85 -7.45 -7.85
CA ALA A 228 -20.90 -8.11 -6.98
C ALA A 228 -19.94 -7.12 -6.28
N LEU A 229 -19.49 -6.09 -7.01
CA LEU A 229 -18.67 -5.01 -6.48
C LEU A 229 -19.45 -4.15 -5.48
N ALA A 230 -20.69 -3.78 -5.80
CA ALA A 230 -21.53 -2.98 -4.92
C ALA A 230 -21.76 -3.66 -3.56
N ARG A 231 -21.92 -5.00 -3.53
CA ARG A 231 -22.01 -5.77 -2.27
C ARG A 231 -20.75 -5.71 -1.42
N LYS A 232 -19.59 -5.42 -2.02
CA LYS A 232 -18.30 -5.23 -1.34
C LYS A 232 -18.02 -3.74 -1.03
N GLY A 233 -18.96 -2.84 -1.28
CA GLY A 233 -18.77 -1.39 -1.12
C GLY A 233 -17.87 -0.77 -2.19
N LEU A 234 -17.63 -1.46 -3.31
CA LEU A 234 -16.82 -0.99 -4.42
C LEU A 234 -17.71 -0.46 -5.55
N ARG A 235 -17.18 0.49 -6.32
CA ARG A 235 -17.82 1.05 -7.52
C ARG A 235 -16.91 0.91 -8.73
N VAL A 236 -17.49 0.83 -9.92
CA VAL A 236 -16.70 0.90 -11.16
C VAL A 236 -16.46 2.37 -11.50
N ALA A 237 -15.20 2.75 -11.64
CA ALA A 237 -14.82 4.10 -12.08
C ALA A 237 -14.61 4.16 -13.59
N MET A 238 -14.08 3.08 -14.18
CA MET A 238 -13.72 3.04 -15.59
C MET A 238 -13.96 1.67 -16.21
N TYR A 239 -14.26 1.67 -17.50
CA TYR A 239 -14.44 0.46 -18.30
C TYR A 239 -13.44 0.49 -19.45
N ASN A 240 -12.52 -0.47 -19.49
CA ASN A 240 -11.67 -0.70 -20.64
C ASN A 240 -12.33 -1.77 -21.51
N VAL A 241 -12.61 -1.42 -22.76
CA VAL A 241 -13.24 -2.31 -23.73
C VAL A 241 -12.20 -2.75 -24.73
N TYR A 242 -12.07 -4.07 -24.90
CA TYR A 242 -11.11 -4.69 -25.79
C TYR A 242 -11.82 -5.35 -26.99
N TRP A 243 -11.36 -5.00 -28.18
CA TRP A 243 -11.60 -5.70 -29.44
C TRP A 243 -10.28 -6.35 -29.89
N PRO A 244 -10.30 -7.31 -30.83
CA PRO A 244 -9.07 -7.85 -31.39
C PRO A 244 -8.15 -6.74 -31.93
N GLY A 245 -6.98 -6.58 -31.30
CA GLY A 245 -5.96 -5.59 -31.69
C GLY A 245 -6.22 -4.15 -31.23
N TRP A 246 -7.24 -3.88 -30.42
CA TRP A 246 -7.56 -2.52 -29.96
C TRP A 246 -8.22 -2.50 -28.58
N GLY A 247 -7.88 -1.52 -27.75
CA GLY A 247 -8.50 -1.29 -26.44
C GLY A 247 -8.74 0.19 -26.21
N THR A 248 -9.86 0.54 -25.57
CA THR A 248 -10.14 1.95 -25.23
C THR A 248 -11.03 2.06 -24.00
N SER A 249 -10.86 3.15 -23.25
CA SER A 249 -11.71 3.44 -22.10
C SER A 249 -13.03 4.07 -22.55
N ARG A 250 -14.15 3.61 -21.98
CA ARG A 250 -15.49 4.09 -22.35
C ARG A 250 -16.36 4.36 -21.12
N PRO A 251 -17.31 5.31 -21.21
CA PRO A 251 -18.25 5.56 -20.13
C PRO A 251 -19.29 4.43 -20.04
N ARG A 252 -19.92 4.28 -18.87
CA ARG A 252 -20.90 3.23 -18.60
C ARG A 252 -22.06 3.15 -19.62
N SER A 253 -22.49 4.29 -20.16
CA SER A 253 -23.59 4.37 -21.12
C SER A 253 -23.30 3.61 -22.43
N TRP A 254 -22.04 3.36 -22.74
CA TRP A 254 -21.61 2.65 -23.95
C TRP A 254 -21.49 1.14 -23.75
N ILE A 255 -21.58 0.67 -22.51
CA ILE A 255 -21.28 -0.71 -22.14
C ILE A 255 -22.58 -1.50 -22.01
N PRO A 256 -22.91 -2.42 -22.95
CA PRO A 256 -24.03 -3.31 -22.76
C PRO A 256 -23.86 -4.15 -21.48
N SER A 257 -24.89 -4.13 -20.64
CA SER A 257 -24.92 -4.89 -19.37
C SER A 257 -24.67 -6.40 -19.52
N ARG A 258 -24.85 -6.94 -20.74
CA ARG A 258 -24.66 -8.35 -21.09
C ARG A 258 -23.24 -8.72 -21.53
N TRP A 259 -22.39 -7.74 -21.83
CA TRP A 259 -20.99 -7.99 -22.18
C TRP A 259 -20.25 -8.64 -21.01
N LYS A 260 -19.16 -9.33 -21.32
CA LYS A 260 -18.43 -10.16 -20.37
C LYS A 260 -17.19 -9.45 -19.87
N VAL A 261 -16.99 -9.50 -18.56
CA VAL A 261 -15.79 -9.00 -17.91
C VAL A 261 -14.67 -10.01 -18.13
N SER A 262 -13.53 -9.55 -18.64
CA SER A 262 -12.31 -10.34 -18.80
C SER A 262 -11.29 -10.09 -17.69
N GLY A 263 -11.42 -8.98 -16.96
CA GLY A 263 -10.54 -8.66 -15.85
C GLY A 263 -11.05 -7.50 -15.01
N ALA A 264 -10.43 -7.28 -13.86
CA ALA A 264 -10.71 -6.15 -13.00
C ALA A 264 -9.47 -5.74 -12.22
N ASP A 265 -9.19 -4.45 -12.21
CA ASP A 265 -8.03 -3.87 -11.54
C ASP A 265 -8.49 -2.82 -10.51
N PRO A 266 -7.77 -2.64 -9.40
CA PRO A 266 -8.02 -1.50 -8.52
C PRO A 266 -7.71 -0.21 -9.27
N TYR A 267 -8.63 0.77 -9.24
CA TYR A 267 -8.44 2.04 -9.95
C TYR A 267 -8.13 3.21 -9.03
N SER A 268 -8.87 3.36 -7.94
CA SER A 268 -8.64 4.37 -6.90
C SER A 268 -9.25 3.88 -5.58
N PRO A 269 -9.10 4.59 -4.44
CA PRO A 269 -9.72 4.17 -3.19
C PRO A 269 -11.23 3.93 -3.34
N GLY A 270 -11.66 2.68 -3.12
CA GLY A 270 -13.05 2.24 -3.24
C GLY A 270 -13.59 2.10 -4.67
N THR A 271 -12.73 2.17 -5.70
CA THR A 271 -13.15 2.00 -7.08
C THR A 271 -12.29 1.04 -7.89
N VAL A 272 -12.87 0.50 -8.95
CA VAL A 272 -12.24 -0.49 -9.83
C VAL A 272 -12.37 -0.10 -11.29
N LEU A 273 -11.43 -0.58 -12.09
CA LEU A 273 -11.47 -0.60 -13.54
C LEU A 273 -11.94 -2.00 -13.96
N LEU A 274 -12.93 -2.08 -14.86
CA LEU A 274 -13.33 -3.36 -15.46
C LEU A 274 -12.78 -3.47 -16.88
N ALA A 275 -12.06 -4.56 -17.16
CA ALA A 275 -11.71 -4.97 -18.50
C ALA A 275 -12.86 -5.81 -19.08
N ILE A 276 -13.29 -5.46 -20.30
CA ILE A 276 -14.44 -6.05 -20.97
C ILE A 276 -14.04 -6.51 -22.35
N ASP A 277 -14.35 -7.77 -22.64
CA ASP A 277 -14.25 -8.29 -24.01
C ASP A 277 -15.50 -7.86 -24.78
N ALA A 278 -15.29 -7.01 -25.78
CA ALA A 278 -16.37 -6.52 -26.61
C ALA A 278 -17.01 -7.68 -27.39
N GLN A 279 -18.33 -7.77 -27.34
CA GLN A 279 -19.08 -8.73 -28.15
C GLN A 279 -19.77 -7.99 -29.30
N GLY A 280 -19.30 -8.25 -30.52
CA GLY A 280 -19.85 -7.69 -31.75
C GLY A 280 -18.84 -6.85 -32.53
N PRO A 281 -19.24 -6.29 -33.68
CA PRO A 281 -18.38 -5.45 -34.48
C PRO A 281 -18.00 -4.18 -33.71
N MET A 282 -16.79 -3.69 -33.97
CA MET A 282 -16.33 -2.40 -33.47
C MET A 282 -17.23 -1.28 -34.04
N PRO A 283 -17.73 -0.35 -33.21
CA PRO A 283 -18.54 0.76 -33.69
C PRO A 283 -17.78 1.64 -34.70
N PRO A 284 -18.44 2.20 -35.74
CA PRO A 284 -17.77 2.94 -36.81
C PRO A 284 -16.94 4.14 -36.33
N ASP A 285 -17.37 4.80 -35.27
CA ASP A 285 -16.66 5.89 -34.60
C ASP A 285 -15.36 5.43 -33.95
N VAL A 286 -15.34 4.25 -33.31
CA VAL A 286 -14.11 3.65 -32.77
C VAL A 286 -13.18 3.22 -33.90
N VAL A 287 -13.72 2.70 -35.01
CA VAL A 287 -12.92 2.42 -36.22
C VAL A 287 -12.30 3.69 -36.79
N ALA A 288 -13.02 4.80 -36.78
CA ALA A 288 -12.51 6.09 -37.25
C ALA A 288 -11.40 6.63 -36.33
N GLU A 289 -11.57 6.53 -35.01
CA GLU A 289 -10.54 6.86 -34.01
C GLU A 289 -9.27 6.03 -34.23
N MET A 290 -9.39 4.71 -34.37
CA MET A 290 -8.28 3.80 -34.65
C MET A 290 -7.52 4.18 -35.93
N ARG A 291 -8.23 4.61 -36.99
CA ARG A 291 -7.60 5.10 -38.22
C ARG A 291 -6.86 6.41 -38.02
N HIS A 292 -7.40 7.32 -37.21
CA HIS A 292 -6.76 8.59 -36.92
C HIS A 292 -5.43 8.37 -36.18
N ASP A 293 -5.43 7.51 -35.17
CA ASP A 293 -4.23 7.18 -34.39
C ASP A 293 -3.19 6.45 -35.25
N ALA A 294 -3.63 5.56 -36.15
CA ALA A 294 -2.72 4.91 -37.10
C ALA A 294 -2.07 5.90 -38.08
N THR A 295 -2.72 7.01 -38.41
CA THR A 295 -2.17 8.05 -39.28
C THR A 295 -1.35 9.10 -38.54
N ALA A 296 -1.53 9.22 -37.22
CA ALA A 296 -0.68 10.02 -36.35
C ALA A 296 0.68 9.31 -36.14
N SER A 297 1.48 9.22 -37.20
CA SER A 297 2.87 8.80 -37.08
C SER A 297 3.57 9.66 -36.02
N PRO A 298 4.34 9.07 -35.09
CA PRO A 298 5.09 9.87 -34.13
C PRO A 298 5.99 10.79 -34.93
N THR A 299 5.76 12.09 -34.82
CA THR A 299 6.70 13.09 -35.36
C THR A 299 7.94 12.94 -34.51
N VAL A 300 8.91 12.17 -35.01
CA VAL A 300 10.23 12.05 -34.41
C VAL A 300 10.81 13.46 -34.42
N THR A 301 10.76 14.13 -33.27
CA THR A 301 11.38 15.44 -33.13
C THR A 301 12.88 15.20 -33.19
N PRO A 302 13.61 15.74 -34.17
CA PRO A 302 15.04 15.51 -34.26
C PRO A 302 15.71 16.13 -33.03
N THR A 303 16.34 15.29 -32.21
CA THR A 303 17.19 15.73 -31.10
C THR A 303 18.39 16.47 -31.70
N SER A 304 18.56 17.74 -31.33
CA SER A 304 19.72 18.57 -31.72
C SER A 304 20.83 18.49 -30.68
#